data_AF-A0A914FB46-F1
#
_entry.id   AF-A0A914FB46-F1
#
_cell.length_a   1.000
_cell.length_b   1.000
_cell.length_c   1.000
_cell.angle_alpha   90.00
_cell.angle_beta   90.00
_cell.angle_gamma   90.00
#
_symmetry.space_group_name_H-M   'P 1'
#
loop_
_entity.id
_entity.type
_entity.pdbx_description
1 polymer ?
#
loop_
_entity_poly.entity_id
_entity_poly.type
_entity_poly.pdbx_seq_one_letter_code
_entity_poly.pdbx_strand_id
1 'polypeptide(L)'
;MATIHENCLNEWVSRSRAEKCEICKESYAQSSKRFRPIREWTKPKITFRHCLFLGSLACLISSLINLYFICVERKFFERVFVRGYPPRGGDSARLVIAAILIIMIACILSILYDTITGYFARQRVVRFIDNPNQAEK
;
A
#
# COMPACT_ATOMS: atom_id res chain seq x y z
N MET A 1 28.80 11.33 30.98
CA MET A 1 27.75 10.30 30.83
C MET A 1 27.92 9.66 29.46
N ALA A 2 27.95 8.33 29.39
CA ALA A 2 28.01 7.62 28.11
C ALA A 2 26.60 7.58 27.50
N THR A 3 26.37 8.33 26.43
CA THR A 3 25.11 8.29 25.68
C THR A 3 25.21 7.25 24.59
N ILE A 4 24.30 6.29 24.57
CA ILE A 4 24.16 5.34 23.47
C ILE A 4 23.50 6.07 22.29
N HIS A 5 24.03 5.90 21.08
CA HIS A 5 23.38 6.44 19.89
C HIS A 5 21.99 5.82 19.68
N GLU A 6 21.00 6.64 19.31
CA GLU A 6 19.62 6.18 19.07
C GLU A 6 19.54 5.06 18.02
N ASN A 7 20.43 5.07 17.01
CA ASN A 7 20.52 4.00 16.02
C ASN A 7 20.98 2.67 16.61
N CYS A 8 22.00 2.68 17.47
CA CYS A 8 22.51 1.48 18.14
C CYS A 8 21.46 0.93 19.11
N LEU A 9 20.75 1.81 19.81
CA LEU A 9 19.65 1.44 20.71
C LEU A 9 18.49 0.79 19.94
N ASN A 10 18.08 1.39 18.82
CA ASN A 10 17.05 0.83 17.95
C ASN A 10 17.43 -0.54 17.38
N GLU A 11 18.68 -0.72 16.95
CA GLU A 11 19.16 -2.01 16.45
C GLU A 11 19.15 -3.07 17.55
N TRP A 12 19.63 -2.73 18.75
CA TRP A 12 19.63 -3.63 19.90
C TRP A 12 18.21 -4.05 20.30
N VAL A 13 17.28 -3.09 20.46
CA VAL A 13 15.87 -3.36 20.78
C VAL A 13 15.20 -4.20 19.68
N SER A 14 15.50 -3.92 18.41
CA SER A 14 14.95 -4.69 17.28
C SER A 14 15.41 -6.15 17.27
N ARG A 15 16.64 -6.43 17.74
CA ARG A 15 17.20 -7.78 17.85
C ARG A 15 16.72 -8.51 19.09
N SER A 16 16.69 -7.83 20.25
CA SER A 16 16.31 -8.43 21.52
C SER A 16 14.80 -8.63 21.65
N ARG A 17 13.99 -7.92 20.84
CA ARG A 17 12.52 -7.86 20.96
C ARG A 17 12.05 -7.49 22.37
N ALA A 18 12.91 -6.85 23.15
CA ALA A 18 12.62 -6.50 24.53
C ALA A 18 11.70 -5.28 24.58
N GLU A 19 10.58 -5.40 25.29
CA GLU A 19 9.66 -4.27 25.56
C GLU A 19 10.11 -3.43 26.77
N LYS A 20 11.09 -3.94 27.52
CA LYS A 20 11.64 -3.33 28.73
C LYS A 20 13.15 -3.19 28.61
N CYS A 21 13.70 -2.15 29.22
CA CYS A 21 15.13 -1.96 29.33
C CYS A 21 15.76 -3.09 30.17
N GLU A 22 16.87 -3.67 29.72
CA GLU A 22 17.53 -4.76 30.44
C GLU A 22 18.23 -4.28 31.73
N ILE A 23 18.58 -3.00 31.79
CA ILE A 23 19.31 -2.38 32.92
C ILE A 23 18.32 -1.91 33.98
N CYS A 24 17.37 -1.03 33.62
CA CYS A 24 16.44 -0.43 34.58
C CYS A 24 15.09 -1.14 34.68
N LYS A 25 14.81 -2.14 33.82
CA LYS A 25 13.53 -2.88 33.72
C LYS A 25 12.28 -2.03 33.45
N GLU A 26 12.41 -0.73 33.25
CA GLU A 26 11.32 0.14 32.83
C GLU A 26 10.89 -0.20 31.41
N SER A 27 9.59 -0.06 31.12
CA SER A 27 9.09 -0.14 29.75
C SER A 27 9.69 1.00 28.94
N TYR A 28 10.21 0.70 27.75
CA TYR A 28 10.65 1.75 26.85
C TYR A 28 9.50 2.72 26.61
N ALA A 29 9.73 4.02 26.81
CA ALA A 29 8.79 5.05 26.39
C ALA A 29 8.75 5.06 24.85
N GLN A 30 7.91 4.19 24.28
CA GLN A 30 7.66 4.18 22.84
C GLN A 30 6.93 5.47 22.49
N SER A 31 7.69 6.48 22.06
CA SER A 31 7.08 7.57 21.32
C SER A 31 6.66 7.03 19.95
N SER A 32 5.58 7.61 19.44
CA SER A 32 5.02 7.38 18.11
C SER A 32 6.06 6.96 17.05
N LYS A 33 5.73 5.93 16.27
CA LYS A 33 6.57 5.42 15.18
C LYS A 33 6.87 6.54 14.18
N ARG A 34 8.15 6.83 13.93
CA ARG A 34 8.59 7.82 12.93
C ARG A 34 9.17 7.11 11.72
N PHE A 35 9.02 7.68 10.54
CA PHE A 35 9.74 7.19 9.35
C PHE A 35 11.23 7.53 9.46
N ARG A 36 12.10 6.62 9.01
CA ARG A 36 13.53 6.92 8.84
C ARG A 36 13.70 8.15 7.93
N PRO A 37 14.78 8.93 8.08
CA PRO A 37 15.13 9.93 7.07
C PRO A 37 15.27 9.25 5.69
N ILE A 38 14.79 9.91 4.64
CA ILE A 38 14.69 9.34 3.27
C ILE A 38 16.03 8.78 2.76
N ARG A 39 17.15 9.37 3.20
CA ARG A 39 18.51 8.94 2.84
C ARG A 39 18.89 7.54 3.35
N GLU A 40 18.23 7.07 4.41
CA GLU A 40 18.48 5.75 5.03
C GLU A 40 17.45 4.69 4.59
N TRP A 41 16.56 5.02 3.65
CA TRP A 41 15.55 4.09 3.18
C TRP A 41 16.19 2.95 2.40
N THR A 42 15.75 1.73 2.68
CA THR A 42 16.22 0.58 1.92
C THR A 42 15.69 0.66 0.49
N LYS A 43 16.58 0.56 -0.51
CA LYS A 43 16.20 0.64 -1.93
C LYS A 43 15.12 -0.41 -2.23
N PRO A 44 13.99 -0.02 -2.86
CA PRO A 44 12.96 -0.99 -3.24
C PRO A 44 13.55 -2.00 -4.22
N LYS A 45 13.42 -3.29 -3.90
CA LYS A 45 13.82 -4.37 -4.81
C LYS A 45 12.74 -4.54 -5.87
N ILE A 46 12.86 -3.78 -6.96
CA ILE A 46 11.95 -3.90 -8.10
C ILE A 46 12.32 -5.16 -8.88
N THR A 47 11.61 -6.25 -8.59
CA THR A 47 11.65 -7.49 -9.36
C THR A 47 10.85 -7.37 -10.65
N PHE A 48 11.22 -8.13 -11.69
CA PHE A 48 10.49 -8.25 -12.96
C PHE A 48 8.98 -8.52 -12.79
N ARG A 49 8.60 -9.24 -11.74
CA ARG A 49 7.19 -9.48 -11.35
C ARG A 49 6.39 -8.18 -11.18
N HIS A 50 6.97 -7.11 -10.66
CA HIS A 50 6.28 -5.82 -10.51
C HIS A 50 6.07 -5.14 -11.86
N CYS A 51 7.03 -5.24 -12.78
CA CYS A 51 6.86 -4.76 -14.15
C CYS A 51 5.73 -5.50 -14.87
N LEU A 52 5.63 -6.82 -14.69
CA LEU A 52 4.52 -7.61 -15.23
C LEU A 52 3.17 -7.18 -14.65
N PHE A 53 3.08 -6.92 -13.33
CA PHE A 53 1.84 -6.42 -12.72
C PHE A 53 1.44 -5.04 -13.23
N LEU A 54 2.39 -4.14 -13.44
CA LEU A 54 2.10 -2.83 -14.02
C LEU A 54 1.67 -2.94 -15.49
N GLY A 55 2.33 -3.80 -16.26
CA GLY A 55 1.97 -4.07 -17.66
C GLY A 55 0.58 -4.71 -17.79
N SER A 56 0.25 -5.68 -16.93
CA SER A 56 -1.08 -6.30 -16.93
C SER A 56 -2.16 -5.31 -16.53
N LEU A 57 -1.90 -4.45 -15.53
CA LEU A 57 -2.80 -3.37 -15.13
C LEU A 57 -3.07 -2.42 -16.30
N ALA A 58 -2.03 -1.98 -17.01
CA ALA A 58 -2.18 -1.12 -18.18
C ALA A 58 -3.01 -1.80 -19.29
N CYS A 59 -2.80 -3.09 -19.54
CA CYS A 59 -3.56 -3.85 -20.53
C CYS A 59 -5.05 -3.98 -20.16
N LEU A 60 -5.35 -4.24 -18.88
CA LEU A 60 -6.73 -4.34 -18.38
C LEU A 60 -7.46 -2.99 -18.46
N ILE A 61 -6.77 -1.88 -18.13
CA ILE A 61 -7.32 -0.52 -18.25
C ILE A 61 -7.63 -0.21 -19.72
N SER A 62 -6.68 -0.46 -20.63
CA SER A 62 -6.90 -0.29 -22.07
C SER A 62 -8.08 -1.12 -22.59
N SER A 63 -8.25 -2.34 -22.08
CA SER A 63 -9.40 -3.20 -22.43
C SER A 63 -10.73 -2.61 -21.96
N LEU A 64 -10.78 -2.03 -20.75
CA LEU A 64 -11.97 -1.32 -20.26
C LEU A 64 -12.29 -0.07 -21.09
N ILE A 65 -11.26 0.70 -21.46
CA ILE A 65 -11.42 1.89 -22.31
C ILE A 65 -12.01 1.48 -23.66
N ASN A 66 -11.49 0.43 -24.30
CA ASN A 66 -12.04 -0.08 -25.55
C ASN A 66 -13.50 -0.51 -25.41
N LEU A 67 -13.85 -1.20 -24.32
CA LEU A 67 -15.21 -1.64 -24.06
C LEU A 67 -16.15 -0.44 -23.85
N TYR A 68 -15.67 0.60 -23.17
CA TYR A 68 -16.40 1.87 -23.03
C TYR A 68 -16.65 2.54 -24.38
N PHE A 69 -15.65 2.66 -25.25
CA PHE A 69 -15.81 3.21 -26.60
C PHE A 69 -16.85 2.45 -27.42
N ILE A 70 -16.82 1.11 -27.39
CA ILE A 70 -17.84 0.27 -28.06
C ILE A 70 -19.26 0.55 -27.52
N CYS A 71 -19.39 0.75 -26.21
CA CYS A 71 -20.68 1.11 -25.60
C CYS A 71 -21.18 2.49 -26.06
N VAL A 72 -20.27 3.46 -26.20
CA VAL A 72 -20.58 4.80 -26.71
C VAL A 72 -21.01 4.74 -28.18
N GLU A 73 -20.23 4.09 -29.05
CA GLU A 73 -20.54 3.95 -30.48
C GLU A 73 -21.92 3.30 -30.71
N ARG A 74 -22.24 2.28 -29.92
CA ARG A 74 -23.54 1.58 -30.02
C ARG A 74 -24.68 2.32 -29.32
N LYS A 75 -24.47 3.56 -28.88
CA LYS A 75 -25.45 4.38 -28.15
C LYS A 75 -26.11 3.59 -27.02
N PHE A 76 -25.33 2.75 -26.34
CA PHE A 76 -25.85 1.84 -25.33
C PHE A 76 -26.54 2.63 -24.21
N PHE A 77 -25.87 3.66 -23.71
CA PHE A 77 -26.37 4.49 -22.61
C PHE A 77 -27.67 5.21 -22.99
N GLU A 78 -27.74 5.79 -24.18
CA GLU A 78 -28.94 6.48 -24.66
C GLU A 78 -30.11 5.48 -24.82
N ARG A 79 -29.86 4.29 -25.36
CA ARG A 79 -30.94 3.30 -25.59
C ARG A 79 -31.48 2.73 -24.30
N VAL A 80 -30.62 2.39 -23.34
CA VAL A 80 -31.02 1.68 -22.12
C VAL A 80 -31.47 2.67 -21.03
N PHE A 81 -30.72 3.74 -20.78
CA PHE A 81 -31.03 4.66 -19.67
C PHE A 81 -32.00 5.78 -20.05
N VAL A 82 -31.95 6.30 -21.29
CA VAL A 82 -32.84 7.41 -21.71
C VAL A 82 -34.13 6.87 -22.31
N ARG A 83 -34.04 5.85 -23.18
CA ARG A 83 -35.21 5.30 -23.90
C ARG A 83 -35.84 4.07 -23.26
N GLY A 84 -35.23 3.50 -22.22
CA GLY A 84 -35.79 2.36 -21.48
C GLY A 84 -35.89 1.04 -22.26
N TYR A 85 -35.17 0.89 -23.38
CA TYR A 85 -35.19 -0.37 -24.12
C TYR A 85 -34.43 -1.46 -23.35
N PRO A 86 -34.91 -2.72 -23.39
CA PRO A 86 -34.22 -3.81 -22.73
C PRO A 86 -32.83 -4.01 -23.36
N PRO A 87 -31.80 -4.29 -22.55
CA PRO A 87 -30.45 -4.53 -23.04
C PRO A 87 -30.45 -5.76 -23.96
N ARG A 88 -29.77 -5.64 -25.11
CA ARG A 88 -29.61 -6.79 -26.02
C ARG A 88 -28.67 -7.81 -25.37
N GLY A 89 -28.79 -9.09 -25.75
CA GLY A 89 -27.91 -10.15 -25.23
C GLY A 89 -26.40 -9.89 -25.44
N GLY A 90 -26.04 -9.16 -26.50
CA GLY A 90 -24.66 -8.71 -26.72
C GLY A 90 -24.20 -7.57 -25.81
N ASP A 91 -25.13 -6.82 -25.21
CA ASP A 91 -24.83 -5.73 -24.29
C ASP A 91 -24.68 -6.26 -22.85
N SER A 92 -25.50 -7.24 -22.44
CA SER A 92 -25.35 -7.90 -21.14
C SER A 92 -24.02 -8.65 -21.01
N ALA A 93 -23.58 -9.34 -22.07
CA ALA A 93 -22.26 -9.99 -22.10
C ALA A 93 -21.12 -8.99 -21.87
N ARG A 94 -21.19 -7.78 -22.46
CA ARG A 94 -20.17 -6.74 -22.27
C ARG A 94 -20.16 -6.19 -20.85
N LEU A 95 -21.32 -6.02 -20.23
CA LEU A 95 -21.40 -5.60 -18.82
C LEU A 95 -20.77 -6.64 -17.89
N VAL A 96 -21.02 -7.93 -18.14
CA VAL A 96 -20.39 -9.02 -17.38
C VAL A 96 -18.88 -9.02 -17.56
N ILE A 97 -18.39 -8.87 -18.79
CA ILE A 97 -16.94 -8.77 -19.08
C ILE A 97 -16.34 -7.55 -18.38
N ALA A 98 -17.00 -6.38 -18.46
CA ALA A 98 -16.55 -5.17 -17.79
C ALA A 98 -16.46 -5.36 -16.26
N ALA A 99 -17.46 -5.99 -15.65
CA ALA A 99 -17.45 -6.30 -14.22
C ALA A 99 -16.28 -7.21 -13.85
N ILE A 100 -16.01 -8.27 -14.62
CA ILE A 100 -14.86 -9.16 -14.41
C ILE A 100 -13.54 -8.38 -14.51
N LEU A 101 -13.39 -7.53 -15.53
CA LEU A 101 -12.17 -6.72 -15.70
C LEU A 101 -11.96 -5.75 -14.53
N ILE A 102 -13.03 -5.11 -14.04
CA ILE A 102 -12.98 -4.23 -12.87
C ILE A 102 -12.54 -5.01 -11.62
N ILE A 103 -13.09 -6.21 -11.39
CA ILE A 103 -12.70 -7.07 -10.27
C ILE A 103 -11.22 -7.45 -10.37
N MET A 104 -10.76 -7.83 -11.58
CA MET A 104 -9.35 -8.19 -11.81
C MET A 104 -8.41 -7.01 -11.51
N ILE A 105 -8.78 -5.79 -11.95
CA ILE A 105 -8.03 -4.57 -11.63
C ILE A 105 -8.00 -4.32 -10.13
N ALA A 106 -9.13 -4.42 -9.45
CA ALA A 106 -9.22 -4.23 -8.01
C ALA A 106 -8.31 -5.22 -7.26
N CYS A 107 -8.32 -6.50 -7.63
CA CYS A 107 -7.44 -7.51 -7.05
C CYS A 107 -5.95 -7.16 -7.22
N ILE A 108 -5.53 -6.73 -8.41
CA ILE A 108 -4.14 -6.34 -8.66
C ILE A 108 -3.77 -5.11 -7.82
N LEU A 109 -4.66 -4.11 -7.74
CA LEU A 109 -4.43 -2.91 -6.94
C LEU A 109 -4.31 -3.23 -5.44
N SER A 110 -5.12 -4.15 -4.90
CA SER A 110 -5.01 -4.59 -3.51
C SER A 110 -3.65 -5.23 -3.22
N ILE A 111 -3.16 -6.11 -4.11
CA ILE A 111 -1.83 -6.72 -3.97
C ILE A 111 -0.72 -5.68 -3.99
N LEU A 112 -0.80 -4.69 -4.88
CA LEU A 112 0.16 -3.59 -4.95
C LEU A 112 0.10 -2.73 -3.69
N TYR A 113 -1.09 -2.43 -3.19
CA TYR A 113 -1.31 -1.68 -1.97
C TYR A 113 -0.69 -2.38 -0.76
N ASP A 114 -0.93 -3.69 -0.59
CA ASP A 114 -0.33 -4.48 0.49
C ASP A 114 1.19 -4.52 0.41
N THR A 115 1.73 -4.60 -0.81
CA THR A 115 3.18 -4.57 -1.03
C THR A 115 3.78 -3.23 -0.63
N ILE A 116 3.12 -2.13 -1.02
CA ILE A 116 3.56 -0.75 -0.74
C ILE A 116 3.44 -0.46 0.75
N THR A 117 2.31 -0.76 1.38
CA THR A 117 2.10 -0.55 2.82
C THR A 117 3.05 -1.42 3.65
N GLY A 118 3.29 -2.67 3.25
CA GLY A 118 4.30 -3.52 3.88
C GLY A 118 5.73 -3.02 3.69
N TYR A 119 6.04 -2.32 2.59
CA TYR A 119 7.30 -1.61 2.44
C TYR A 119 7.39 -0.41 3.39
N PHE A 120 6.37 0.45 3.44
CA PHE A 120 6.34 1.60 4.34
C PHE A 120 6.38 1.22 5.82
N ALA A 121 5.71 0.13 6.21
CA ALA A 121 5.75 -0.39 7.56
C ALA A 121 7.17 -0.78 7.98
N ARG A 122 7.99 -1.31 7.05
CA ARG A 122 9.40 -1.64 7.28
C ARG A 122 10.31 -0.42 7.39
N GLN A 123 9.92 0.73 6.86
CA GLN A 123 10.68 1.98 6.98
C GLN A 123 10.39 2.76 8.28
N ARG A 124 9.47 2.28 9.13
CA ARG A 124 9.15 2.91 10.42
C ARG A 124 10.10 2.42 11.51
N VAL A 125 10.59 3.35 12.33
CA VAL A 125 11.47 3.09 13.48
C VAL A 125 10.85 3.71 14.74
N VAL A 126 11.13 3.10 15.88
CA VAL A 126 10.70 3.62 17.18
C VAL A 126 11.59 4.82 17.52
N ARG A 127 10.96 5.96 17.82
CA ARG A 127 11.68 7.12 18.37
C ARG A 127 11.59 7.04 19.88
N PHE A 128 12.74 6.98 20.54
CA PHE A 128 12.79 7.05 21.99
C PHE A 128 12.77 8.53 22.41
N ILE A 129 11.94 8.89 23.38
CA ILE A 129 11.94 10.22 23.99
C ILE A 129 12.52 10.06 25.39
N ASP A 130 13.47 10.92 25.74
CA ASP A 130 14.01 10.98 27.10
C ASP A 130 12.91 11.35 28.08
N ASN A 131 12.81 10.59 29.18
CA ASN A 131 11.80 10.85 30.19
C ASN A 131 12.17 12.16 30.93
N PRO A 132 11.34 13.22 30.89
CA PRO A 132 11.69 14.52 31.47
C PRO A 132 11.97 14.47 32.98
N ASN A 133 11.49 13.43 33.67
CA ASN A 133 11.65 13.24 35.11
C ASN A 133 13.05 12.74 35.54
N GLN A 134 13.99 12.51 34.61
CA GLN A 134 15.36 12.09 34.92
C GLN A 134 16.41 13.21 34.80
N ALA A 135 16.02 14.43 34.40
CA ALA A 135 16.94 15.57 34.27
C ALA A 135 17.15 16.36 35.58
N GLU A 136 16.41 16.04 36.65
CA GLU A 136 16.39 16.78 37.93
C GLU A 136 17.01 16.01 39.12
N LYS A 137 17.78 14.94 38.89
CA LYS A 137 18.54 14.23 39.95
C LYS A 137 20.03 14.25 39.70
#